data_AF-A0A314ZYK9-F1
#
_entry.id   AF-A0A314ZYK9-F1
#
_cell.length_a   1.000
_cell.length_b   1.000
_cell.length_c   1.000
_cell.angle_alpha   90.00
_cell.angle_beta   90.00
_cell.angle_gamma   90.00
#
_symmetry.space_group_name_H-M   'P 1'
#
loop_
_entity.id
_entity.type
_entity.pdbx_description
1 polymer ?
#
loop_
_entity_poly.entity_id
_entity_poly.type
_entity_poly.pdbx_seq_one_letter_code
_entity_poly.pdbx_strand_id
1 'polypeptide(L)' 'MEGDDEERTAAPRKKRFEWKKPLADKFTRAITNIGLDNATPKRILEFMNEPDLTVRHVASHLQE' A
#
# COMPACT_ATOMS: atom_id res chain seq x y z
N MET A 1 19.47 8.78 41.48
CA MET A 1 18.43 7.76 41.31
C MET A 1 17.82 8.04 39.95
N GLU A 2 18.03 7.09 39.05
CA GLU A 2 17.48 7.03 37.71
C GLU A 2 15.97 7.30 37.64
N GLY A 3 15.48 7.66 36.46
CA GLY A 3 14.05 7.81 36.20
C GLY A 3 13.70 8.04 34.73
N ASP A 4 14.11 7.07 33.90
CA ASP A 4 13.47 6.66 32.64
C ASP A 4 13.16 7.72 31.56
N ASP A 5 14.13 7.82 30.65
CA ASP A 5 13.89 8.08 29.24
C ASP A 5 12.88 7.07 28.63
N GLU A 6 12.04 7.60 27.73
CA GLU A 6 11.41 6.86 26.63
C GLU A 6 10.44 5.72 26.95
N GLU A 7 9.24 6.07 27.42
CA GLU A 7 8.03 5.29 27.08
C GLU A 7 7.01 6.14 26.34
N ARG A 8 7.41 6.65 25.17
CA ARG A 8 6.43 6.86 24.10
C ARG A 8 6.04 5.47 23.63
N THR A 9 4.90 4.98 24.11
CA THR A 9 4.12 3.86 23.59
C THR A 9 3.76 4.11 22.12
N ALA A 10 4.76 4.12 21.24
CA ALA A 10 4.59 4.04 19.82
C ALA A 10 4.23 2.58 19.56
N ALA A 11 2.93 2.27 19.65
CA ALA A 11 2.33 1.09 19.06
C ALA A 11 3.10 0.75 17.78
N PRO A 12 3.54 -0.52 17.58
CA PRO A 12 4.49 -0.89 16.53
C PRO A 12 4.00 -0.23 15.25
N ARG A 13 4.73 0.82 14.82
CA ARG A 13 4.29 1.67 13.73
C ARG A 13 4.18 0.72 12.56
N LYS A 14 2.94 0.30 12.22
CA LYS A 14 2.66 -0.62 11.11
C LYS A 14 3.46 -0.06 9.96
N LYS A 15 4.52 -0.79 9.59
CA LYS A 15 5.55 -0.32 8.68
C LYS A 15 4.81 0.24 7.48
N ARG A 16 4.87 1.57 7.29
CA ARG A 16 4.05 2.24 6.29
C ARG A 16 4.33 1.52 4.97
N PHE A 17 3.28 1.10 4.30
CA PHE A 17 3.44 0.38 3.05
C PHE A 17 4.20 1.28 2.08
N GLU A 18 5.33 0.78 1.58
CA GLU A 18 6.20 1.54 0.68
C GLU A 18 5.93 1.09 -0.76
N TRP A 19 5.47 2.04 -1.58
CA TRP A 19 5.32 1.82 -3.01
C TRP A 19 6.69 1.78 -3.68
N LYS A 20 7.23 0.56 -3.80
CA LYS A 20 8.48 0.32 -4.52
C LYS A 20 8.27 0.47 -6.03
N LYS A 21 9.31 0.86 -6.77
CA LYS A 21 9.31 0.93 -8.25
C LYS A 21 8.63 -0.26 -8.97
N PRO A 22 8.91 -1.54 -8.63
CA PRO A 22 8.25 -2.67 -9.28
C PRO A 22 6.74 -2.75 -9.01
N LEU A 23 6.27 -2.27 -7.85
CA LEU A 23 4.84 -2.21 -7.53
C LEU A 23 4.13 -1.15 -8.36
N ALA A 24 4.76 0.03 -8.50
CA ALA A 24 4.23 1.10 -9.34
C ALA A 24 4.13 0.66 -10.82
N ASP A 25 5.14 -0.06 -11.33
CA ASP A 25 5.11 -0.58 -12.71
C ASP A 25 3.95 -1.60 -12.90
N LYS A 26 3.78 -2.53 -11.96
CA LYS A 26 2.64 -3.47 -11.96
C LYS A 26 1.29 -2.75 -11.86
N PHE A 27 1.20 -1.71 -11.03
CA PHE A 27 -0.01 -0.91 -10.85
C PHE A 27 -0.41 -0.20 -12.15
N THR A 28 0.54 0.47 -12.81
CA THR A 28 0.28 1.10 -14.11
C THR A 28 -0.13 0.08 -15.17
N ARG A 29 0.52 -1.09 -15.21
CA ARG A 29 0.10 -2.19 -16.10
C ARG A 29 -1.31 -2.67 -15.80
N ALA A 30 -1.66 -2.81 -14.51
CA ALA A 30 -3.00 -3.19 -14.09
C ALA A 30 -4.04 -2.18 -14.56
N ILE A 31 -3.81 -0.88 -14.35
CA ILE A 31 -4.70 0.19 -14.82
C ILE A 31 -4.82 0.17 -16.34
N THR A 32 -3.71 0.06 -17.07
CA THR A 32 -3.74 0.01 -18.54
C THR A 32 -4.49 -1.22 -19.05
N ASN A 33 -4.36 -2.37 -18.38
CA ASN A 33 -5.01 -3.61 -18.79
C ASN A 33 -6.51 -3.64 -18.44
N ILE A 34 -6.87 -3.18 -17.24
CA ILE A 34 -8.26 -3.11 -16.77
C ILE A 34 -9.02 -1.94 -17.45
N GLY A 35 -8.31 -0.85 -17.75
CA GLY A 35 -8.87 0.43 -18.19
C GLY A 35 -9.26 1.32 -17.01
N LEU A 36 -8.96 2.61 -17.10
CA LEU A 36 -9.21 3.61 -16.04
C LEU A 36 -10.65 3.56 -15.48
N ASP A 37 -11.64 3.37 -16.35
CA ASP A 37 -13.06 3.32 -15.98
C ASP A 37 -13.41 2.12 -15.08
N ASN A 38 -12.70 1.00 -15.26
CA ASN A 38 -12.92 -0.25 -14.52
C ASN A 38 -11.86 -0.50 -13.43
N ALA A 39 -10.87 0.38 -13.31
CA ALA A 39 -9.70 0.22 -12.46
C ALA A 39 -10.06 0.43 -10.98
N THR A 40 -10.71 -0.57 -10.40
CA THR A 40 -11.06 -0.58 -8.97
C THR A 40 -9.90 -1.10 -8.12
N PRO A 41 -9.74 -0.66 -6.86
CA PRO A 41 -8.66 -1.12 -5.99
C PRO A 41 -8.60 -2.63 -5.81
N LYS A 42 -9.76 -3.28 -5.81
CA LYS A 42 -9.87 -4.74 -5.72
C LYS A 42 -9.33 -5.42 -6.99
N ARG A 43 -9.74 -4.98 -8.17
CA ARG A 43 -9.29 -5.54 -9.46
C ARG A 43 -7.79 -5.32 -9.67
N ILE A 44 -7.30 -4.14 -9.32
CA ILE A 44 -5.87 -3.82 -9.40
C ILE A 44 -5.07 -4.72 -8.45
N LEU A 45 -5.53 -4.91 -7.20
CA LEU A 45 -4.88 -5.84 -6.27
C LEU A 45 -4.86 -7.27 -6.80
N GLU A 46 -5.99 -7.76 -7.32
CA GLU A 46 -6.10 -9.11 -7.91
C GLU A 46 -5.14 -9.27 -9.10
N PHE A 47 -4.97 -8.24 -9.92
CA PHE A 47 -4.01 -8.24 -11.03
C PHE A 47 -2.56 -8.22 -10.54
N MET A 48 -2.25 -7.41 -9.52
CA MET A 48 -0.90 -7.31 -8.96
C MET A 48 -0.49 -8.59 -8.21
N ASN A 49 -1.45 -9.27 -7.57
CA ASN A 49 -1.28 -10.52 -6.83
C ASN A 49 -0.09 -10.49 -5.84
N GLU A 50 0.07 -9.37 -5.13
CA GLU A 50 1.16 -9.16 -4.18
C GLU A 50 0.68 -9.43 -2.75
N PRO A 51 1.33 -10.33 -1.99
CA PRO A 51 0.87 -10.73 -0.66
C PRO A 51 1.04 -9.62 0.39
N ASP A 52 2.00 -8.72 0.20
CA ASP A 52 2.21 -7.56 1.07
C ASP A 52 1.29 -6.38 0.72
N LEU A 53 0.57 -6.45 -0.40
CA LEU A 53 -0.35 -5.42 -0.87
C LEU A 53 -1.76 -5.74 -0.38
N THR A 54 -2.51 -4.70 -0.01
CA THR A 54 -3.91 -4.84 0.38
C THR A 54 -4.76 -3.86 -0.41
N VAL A 55 -6.06 -4.12 -0.46
CA VAL A 55 -7.02 -3.24 -1.17
C VAL A 55 -6.92 -1.82 -0.64
N ARG A 56 -6.67 -1.66 0.67
CA ARG A 56 -6.48 -0.34 1.30
C ARG A 56 -5.23 0.39 0.79
N HIS A 57 -4.11 -0.32 0.58
CA HIS A 57 -2.90 0.30 0.03
C HIS A 57 -3.15 0.82 -1.39
N VAL A 58 -3.82 0.01 -2.22
CA VAL A 58 -4.19 0.37 -3.60
C VAL A 58 -5.22 1.50 -3.62
N ALA A 59 -6.24 1.42 -2.77
CA ALA A 59 -7.29 2.44 -2.69
C ALA A 59 -6.73 3.80 -2.23
N SER A 60 -5.83 3.80 -1.24
CA SER A 60 -5.14 5.02 -0.81
C SER A 60 -4.35 5.62 -1.98
N HIS A 61 -3.63 4.80 -2.75
CA HIS A 61 -2.85 5.28 -3.90
C HIS A 61 -3.71 5.78 -5.07
N LEU A 62 -4.92 5.23 -5.23
CA LEU A 62 -5.88 5.66 -6.25
C LEU A 62 -6.61 6.95 -5.86
N GLN A 63 -6.68 7.26 -4.56
CA GLN A 63 -7.34 8.45 -4.01
C GLN A 63 -6.37 9.62 -3.78
N GLU A 64 -5.05 9.36 -3.74
CA GLU A 64 -3.99 10.37 -3.66
C GLU A 64 -3.90 11.27 -4.91
#